data_AF-A0A077ZCG9-F1
#
_entry.id   AF-A0A077ZCG9-F1
#
_cell.length_a   1.000
_cell.length_b   1.000
_cell.length_c   1.000
_cell.angle_alpha   90.00
_cell.angle_beta   90.00
_cell.angle_gamma   90.00
#
_symmetry.space_group_name_H-M   'P 1'
#
loop_
_entity.id
_entity.type
_entity.pdbx_description
1 polymer ?
#
loop_
_entity_poly.entity_id
_entity_poly.type
_entity_poly.pdbx_seq_one_letter_code
_entity_poly.pdbx_strand_id
1 'polypeptide(L)'
;MVSCFKPLDFSQRVVEPGIFDEEDIQEARSYMDGRLQGLTELERRQLALQIVRCLDLTSLRAVDTPSDIEDLVDLATHPFRSIFPSSGDRLISCSAVCVYPSLVADAVRHRNEKYPNSDLRVATVAGGFPSGQYFLQTKTLEVQLAVEDGADEVDVVINRALAAKGKWDVIHDELTRMKLKCPPHVRMKTILSVGDLNSSADVYRASMVAMLAGSDFIKTSTGKEEANATFYHSYPMCLAIRNFFDRFQRRVGFKAAGGIRCLDDALIHYLVVEHMLGDEWTKPDLFRIGASSLLKDIVDSFADVPRGFNIGEFLDDHWEVDSAATCDYHVGGSPDHRTMKVLQKHGITDYKHVVRMIVEDDFKNFNYILGMDDSNVSYLTEFAQQLPKSKAVIQLLGSYDESNKEKIIPDPYYTRGLDSFENVYELCLKACDGLLRHAEPMEKPLMYVIVRSDLISKFSWPMGAVIAQACHATSAVLWKFRDDQIVQKYMEDEKSLAKVDDEASLLTLSQRLSEANVEHVLWVEMPENLPTAIALKPNYKSQVRNFFKSMILFK
;
A
#
# COMPACT_ATOMS: atom_id res chain seq x y z
N MET A 1 25.74 27.08 3.24
CA MET A 1 25.72 26.41 1.92
C MET A 1 24.80 27.20 1.01
N VAL A 2 25.31 27.73 -0.10
CA VAL A 2 24.46 28.39 -1.11
C VAL A 2 23.67 27.30 -1.81
N SER A 3 22.34 27.42 -1.85
CA SER A 3 21.46 26.49 -2.55
C SER A 3 21.96 26.26 -3.99
N CYS A 4 22.19 25.01 -4.38
CA CYS A 4 22.54 24.64 -5.76
C CYS A 4 21.35 24.80 -6.73
N PHE A 5 20.20 25.24 -6.23
CA PHE A 5 19.00 25.47 -7.01
C PHE A 5 19.17 26.70 -7.91
N LYS A 6 19.05 26.50 -9.22
CA LYS A 6 18.89 27.60 -10.18
C LYS A 6 17.41 27.67 -10.59
N PRO A 7 16.68 28.74 -10.24
CA PRO A 7 15.32 28.92 -10.71
C PRO A 7 15.26 28.94 -12.23
N LEU A 8 14.18 28.40 -12.78
CA LEU A 8 13.88 28.53 -14.20
C LEU A 8 13.17 29.87 -14.41
N ASP A 9 13.62 30.61 -15.43
CA ASP A 9 13.05 31.92 -15.73
C ASP A 9 11.55 31.81 -16.04
N PHE A 10 10.78 32.74 -15.48
CA PHE A 10 9.36 32.84 -15.80
C PHE A 10 9.19 33.22 -17.28
N SER A 11 8.26 32.55 -17.95
CA SER A 11 7.86 32.88 -19.31
C SER A 11 6.37 32.58 -19.48
N GLN A 12 5.62 33.59 -19.93
CA GLN A 12 4.17 33.45 -20.15
C GLN A 12 3.86 32.25 -21.06
N ARG A 13 4.66 32.04 -22.12
CA ARG A 13 4.48 30.93 -23.06
C ARG A 13 4.68 29.54 -22.42
N VAL A 14 5.41 29.45 -21.32
CA VAL A 14 5.64 28.17 -20.62
C VAL A 14 4.46 27.81 -19.73
N VAL A 15 3.80 28.82 -19.17
CA VAL A 15 2.72 28.62 -18.19
C VAL A 15 1.34 28.56 -18.82
N GLU A 16 1.17 28.97 -20.08
CA GLU A 16 -0.13 28.80 -20.77
C GLU A 16 -0.48 27.31 -20.89
N PRO A 17 -1.68 26.90 -20.46
CA PRO A 17 -2.19 25.60 -20.83
C PRO A 17 -2.40 25.57 -22.36
N GLY A 18 -2.27 24.38 -22.96
CA GLY A 18 -2.82 24.14 -24.30
C GLY A 18 -4.36 24.20 -24.28
N ILE A 19 -5.01 23.53 -25.23
CA ILE A 19 -6.46 23.30 -25.12
C ILE A 19 -6.68 22.45 -23.86
N PHE A 20 -7.51 22.95 -22.95
CA PHE A 20 -7.93 22.24 -21.75
C PHE A 20 -9.37 21.79 -21.99
N ASP A 21 -9.55 20.54 -22.37
CA ASP A 21 -10.89 19.99 -22.63
C ASP A 21 -11.50 19.48 -21.32
N GLU A 22 -12.70 19.97 -20.98
CA GLU A 22 -13.44 19.46 -19.83
C GLU A 22 -13.96 18.04 -20.06
N GLU A 23 -14.16 17.64 -21.32
CA GLU A 23 -14.56 16.27 -21.68
C GLU A 23 -13.49 15.26 -21.31
N ASP A 24 -12.20 15.57 -21.54
CA ASP A 24 -11.07 14.71 -21.16
C ASP A 24 -11.02 14.45 -19.65
N ILE A 25 -11.30 15.48 -18.84
CA ILE A 25 -11.35 15.34 -17.37
C ILE A 25 -12.51 14.44 -16.98
N GLN A 26 -13.67 14.61 -17.61
CA GLN A 26 -14.87 13.84 -17.29
C GLN A 26 -14.72 12.37 -17.69
N GLU A 27 -14.11 12.08 -18.83
CA GLU A 27 -13.76 10.72 -19.25
C GLU A 27 -12.77 10.07 -18.27
N ALA A 28 -11.69 10.79 -17.94
CA ALA A 28 -10.72 10.31 -16.96
C ALA A 28 -11.36 10.06 -15.60
N ARG A 29 -12.30 10.93 -15.17
CA ARG A 29 -13.05 10.74 -13.92
C ARG A 29 -13.87 9.45 -13.95
N SER A 30 -14.61 9.22 -15.03
CA SER A 30 -15.42 8.02 -15.22
C SER A 30 -14.55 6.75 -15.19
N TYR A 31 -13.39 6.79 -15.85
CA TYR A 31 -12.42 5.69 -15.82
C TYR A 31 -11.89 5.42 -14.41
N MET A 32 -11.55 6.45 -13.63
CA MET A 32 -11.11 6.30 -12.23
C MET A 32 -12.20 5.74 -11.33
N ASP A 33 -13.45 6.21 -11.45
CA ASP A 33 -14.57 5.71 -10.65
C ASP A 33 -14.80 4.21 -10.92
N GLY A 34 -14.68 3.78 -12.19
CA GLY A 34 -14.74 2.36 -12.57
C GLY A 34 -13.59 1.54 -11.97
N ARG A 35 -12.35 2.04 -12.02
CA ARG A 35 -11.20 1.38 -11.36
C ARG A 35 -11.42 1.24 -9.86
N LEU A 36 -11.84 2.31 -9.19
CA LEU A 36 -12.08 2.33 -7.75
C LEU A 36 -13.14 1.30 -7.34
N GLN A 37 -14.23 1.18 -8.11
CA GLN A 37 -15.28 0.17 -7.89
C GLN A 37 -14.78 -1.26 -8.16
N GLY A 38 -13.83 -1.43 -9.07
CA GLY A 38 -13.27 -2.74 -9.43
C GLY A 38 -12.21 -3.30 -8.49
N LEU A 39 -11.69 -2.50 -7.54
CA LEU A 39 -10.66 -2.97 -6.60
C LEU A 39 -11.22 -4.04 -5.66
N THR A 40 -10.51 -5.16 -5.59
CA THR A 40 -10.72 -6.23 -4.61
C THR A 40 -10.43 -5.74 -3.17
N GLU A 41 -10.90 -6.50 -2.17
CA GLU A 41 -10.60 -6.19 -0.76
C GLU A 41 -9.08 -6.22 -0.47
N LEU A 42 -8.34 -7.13 -1.12
CA LEU A 42 -6.89 -7.22 -1.00
C LEU A 42 -6.22 -5.97 -1.58
N GLU A 43 -6.49 -5.64 -2.85
CA GLU A 43 -5.91 -4.46 -3.51
C GLU A 43 -6.24 -3.18 -2.73
N ARG A 44 -7.47 -3.05 -2.20
CA ARG A 44 -7.86 -1.92 -1.34
C ARG A 44 -6.98 -1.83 -0.10
N ARG A 45 -6.68 -2.95 0.56
CA ARG A 45 -5.77 -2.96 1.72
C ARG A 45 -4.34 -2.63 1.32
N GLN A 46 -3.82 -3.18 0.23
CA GLN A 46 -2.48 -2.88 -0.26
C GLN A 46 -2.32 -1.38 -0.58
N LEU A 47 -3.28 -0.82 -1.31
CA LEU A 47 -3.33 0.60 -1.62
C LEU A 47 -3.50 1.44 -0.34
N ALA A 48 -4.29 1.00 0.64
CA ALA A 48 -4.41 1.69 1.92
C ALA A 48 -3.06 1.81 2.65
N LEU A 49 -2.24 0.75 2.64
CA LEU A 49 -0.89 0.81 3.20
C LEU A 49 0.01 1.75 2.39
N GLN A 50 -0.08 1.73 1.06
CA GLN A 50 0.64 2.66 0.20
C GLN A 50 0.24 4.13 0.49
N ILE A 51 -1.06 4.40 0.70
CA ILE A 51 -1.55 5.72 1.10
C ILE A 51 -0.97 6.14 2.45
N VAL A 52 -0.89 5.24 3.44
CA VAL A 52 -0.25 5.55 4.74
C VAL A 52 1.21 5.94 4.53
N ARG A 53 1.98 5.24 3.69
CA ARG A 53 3.37 5.59 3.35
C ARG A 53 3.50 6.94 2.64
N CYS A 54 2.44 7.41 1.99
CA CYS A 54 2.37 8.71 1.34
C CYS A 54 1.77 9.81 2.23
N LEU A 55 1.38 9.51 3.47
CA LEU A 55 0.67 10.44 4.33
C LEU A 55 1.61 11.46 4.99
N ASP A 56 1.22 12.73 4.92
CA ASP A 56 1.68 13.81 5.79
C ASP A 56 0.64 13.95 6.91
N LEU A 57 0.83 13.24 8.01
CA LEU A 57 -0.11 13.26 9.13
C LEU A 57 -0.10 14.65 9.78
N THR A 58 -1.21 15.37 9.62
CA THR A 58 -1.23 16.81 9.84
C THR A 58 -1.96 17.17 11.13
N SER A 59 -1.34 17.98 11.99
CA SER A 59 -2.03 18.74 13.03
C SER A 59 -1.70 20.22 12.92
N LEU A 60 -2.73 21.02 12.63
CA LEU A 60 -2.66 22.47 12.48
C LEU A 60 -3.82 23.13 13.25
N ARG A 61 -3.99 22.73 14.50
CA ARG A 61 -4.97 23.31 15.44
C ARG A 61 -4.32 24.49 16.15
N ALA A 62 -5.09 25.54 16.42
CA ALA A 62 -4.60 26.73 17.13
C ALA A 62 -4.20 26.43 18.60
N VAL A 63 -4.54 25.24 19.10
CA VAL A 63 -4.33 24.79 20.48
C VAL A 63 -3.34 23.63 20.56
N ASP A 64 -2.65 23.27 19.47
CA ASP A 64 -1.63 22.23 19.50
C ASP A 64 -0.51 22.60 20.48
N THR A 65 -0.18 21.67 21.36
CA THR A 65 0.92 21.78 22.34
C THR A 65 2.08 20.87 21.94
N PRO A 66 3.28 21.02 22.55
CA PRO A 66 4.37 20.06 22.36
C PRO A 66 3.94 18.60 22.58
N SER A 67 3.14 18.33 23.62
CA SER A 67 2.63 16.97 23.90
C SER A 67 1.73 16.42 22.78
N ASP A 68 0.87 17.26 22.17
CA ASP A 68 0.04 16.83 21.04
C ASP A 68 0.91 16.44 19.83
N ILE A 69 2.04 17.13 19.64
CA ILE A 69 2.97 16.88 18.53
C ILE A 69 3.82 15.64 18.79
N GLU A 70 4.20 15.38 20.05
CA GLU A 70 4.85 14.14 20.44
C GLU A 70 3.94 12.92 20.15
N ASP A 71 2.65 13.02 20.50
CA ASP A 71 1.64 12.00 20.17
C ASP A 71 1.43 11.85 18.64
N LEU A 72 1.46 12.96 17.90
CA LEU A 72 1.37 12.96 16.43
C LEU A 72 2.54 12.22 15.79
N VAL A 73 3.77 12.47 16.27
CA VAL A 73 4.98 11.79 15.79
C VAL A 73 4.94 10.31 16.13
N ASP A 74 4.55 9.95 17.36
CA ASP A 74 4.34 8.55 17.77
C ASP A 74 3.37 7.82 16.83
N LEU A 75 2.22 8.45 16.55
CA LEU A 75 1.19 7.90 15.68
C LEU A 75 1.65 7.80 14.23
N ALA A 76 2.40 8.80 13.72
CA ALA A 76 2.94 8.77 12.37
C ALA A 76 4.03 7.69 12.19
N THR A 77 4.86 7.46 13.21
CA THR A 77 5.88 6.40 13.18
C THR A 77 5.28 5.00 13.34
N HIS A 78 4.18 4.87 14.09
CA HIS A 78 3.52 3.60 14.39
C HIS A 78 2.01 3.66 14.15
N PRO A 79 1.57 3.83 12.88
CA PRO A 79 0.19 4.10 12.52
C PRO A 79 -0.78 2.99 12.92
N PHE A 80 -0.37 1.72 12.89
CA PHE A 80 -1.26 0.60 13.17
C PHE A 80 -1.07 -0.01 14.56
N ARG A 81 -0.31 0.63 15.44
CA ARG A 81 -0.04 0.14 16.81
C ARG A 81 -1.27 -0.27 17.61
N SER A 82 -2.42 0.37 17.37
CA SER A 82 -3.69 0.07 18.05
C SER A 82 -4.30 -1.28 17.63
N ILE A 83 -3.99 -1.77 16.43
CA ILE A 83 -4.51 -3.02 15.85
C ILE A 83 -3.44 -4.12 15.85
N PHE A 84 -2.21 -3.76 15.51
CA PHE A 84 -1.04 -4.63 15.46
C PHE A 84 0.03 -4.16 16.46
N PRO A 85 -0.12 -4.48 17.77
CA PRO A 85 0.84 -4.05 18.79
C PRO A 85 2.20 -4.77 18.73
N SER A 86 2.26 -5.92 18.04
CA SER A 86 3.50 -6.67 17.80
C SER A 86 4.29 -6.09 16.62
N SER A 87 5.60 -6.33 16.56
CA SER A 87 6.61 -5.68 15.70
C SER A 87 6.36 -5.58 14.18
N GLY A 88 5.26 -6.09 13.63
CA GLY A 88 4.88 -5.96 12.22
C GLY A 88 4.62 -4.50 11.78
N ASP A 89 4.21 -3.63 12.70
CA ASP A 89 3.96 -2.20 12.41
C ASP A 89 5.25 -1.43 12.03
N ARG A 90 6.45 -1.97 12.30
CA ARG A 90 7.71 -1.30 11.95
C ARG A 90 7.95 -1.14 10.45
N LEU A 91 7.18 -1.84 9.61
CA LEU A 91 7.31 -1.79 8.15
C LEU A 91 6.61 -0.58 7.54
N ILE A 92 5.58 -0.03 8.21
CA ILE A 92 4.75 1.04 7.67
C ILE A 92 4.80 2.24 8.60
N SER A 93 5.24 3.38 8.08
CA SER A 93 5.15 4.67 8.74
C SER A 93 4.58 5.70 7.78
N CYS A 94 3.95 6.74 8.31
CA CYS A 94 3.65 7.94 7.55
C CYS A 94 4.94 8.58 7.06
N SER A 95 4.91 9.25 5.91
CA SER A 95 6.15 9.86 5.42
C SER A 95 6.52 11.14 6.15
N ALA A 96 5.55 11.88 6.65
CA ALA A 96 5.81 13.10 7.39
C ALA A 96 4.75 13.36 8.46
N VAL A 97 5.11 14.16 9.44
CA VAL A 97 4.15 14.96 10.21
C VAL A 97 4.13 16.39 9.68
N CYS A 98 2.98 17.06 9.70
CA CYS A 98 2.87 18.48 9.32
C CYS A 98 2.31 19.31 10.47
N VAL A 99 3.11 20.25 10.98
CA VAL A 99 2.85 21.03 12.21
C VAL A 99 3.03 22.53 12.02
N TYR A 100 2.58 23.35 12.97
CA TYR A 100 2.86 24.79 12.96
C TYR A 100 4.36 25.09 13.20
N PRO A 101 4.90 26.20 12.66
CA PRO A 101 6.33 26.54 12.77
C PRO A 101 6.88 26.51 14.19
N SER A 102 6.13 27.04 15.16
CA SER A 102 6.57 27.11 16.56
C SER A 102 6.71 25.76 17.27
N LEU A 103 6.30 24.66 16.62
CA LEU A 103 6.34 23.30 17.16
C LEU A 103 7.29 22.38 16.37
N VAL A 104 8.00 22.91 15.37
CA VAL A 104 8.96 22.14 14.56
C VAL A 104 10.07 21.58 15.44
N ALA A 105 10.67 22.41 16.29
CA ALA A 105 11.74 21.99 17.18
C ALA A 105 11.29 20.87 18.14
N ASP A 106 10.04 20.89 18.60
CA ASP A 106 9.46 19.84 19.44
C ASP A 106 9.31 18.52 18.66
N ALA A 107 8.75 18.57 17.44
CA ALA A 107 8.62 17.39 16.58
C ALA A 107 9.98 16.77 16.24
N VAL A 108 10.96 17.59 15.86
CA VAL A 108 12.32 17.16 15.51
C VAL A 108 13.02 16.55 16.71
N ARG A 109 12.94 17.18 17.90
CA ARG A 109 13.50 16.65 19.14
C ARG A 109 12.93 15.26 19.44
N HIS A 110 11.61 15.15 19.50
CA HIS A 110 10.94 13.90 19.88
C HIS A 110 11.22 12.76 18.89
N ARG A 111 11.15 13.05 17.58
CA ARG A 111 11.54 12.07 16.54
C ARG A 111 12.96 11.60 16.75
N ASN A 112 13.93 12.50 16.90
CA ASN A 112 15.34 12.14 17.00
C ASN A 112 15.65 11.37 18.29
N GLU A 113 15.02 11.72 19.41
CA GLU A 113 15.25 11.09 20.71
C GLU A 113 14.60 9.70 20.81
N LYS A 114 13.36 9.56 20.33
CA LYS A 114 12.58 8.32 20.46
C LYS A 114 12.73 7.38 19.28
N TYR A 115 12.94 7.93 18.09
CA TYR A 115 12.99 7.20 16.81
C TYR A 115 14.22 7.60 15.96
N PRO A 116 15.46 7.44 16.47
CA PRO A 116 16.68 7.92 15.81
C PRO A 116 16.96 7.32 14.41
N ASN A 117 16.33 6.20 14.08
CA ASN A 117 16.47 5.52 12.79
C ASN A 117 15.20 5.65 11.90
N SER A 118 14.28 6.55 12.24
CA SER A 118 13.05 6.75 11.46
C SER A 118 13.30 7.66 10.25
N ASP A 119 12.73 7.28 9.10
CA ASP A 119 12.67 8.11 7.90
C ASP A 119 11.53 9.16 7.94
N LEU A 120 10.82 9.28 9.07
CA LEU A 120 9.72 10.24 9.24
C LEU A 120 10.23 11.67 9.11
N ARG A 121 9.69 12.42 8.15
CA ARG A 121 10.02 13.84 7.92
C ARG A 121 9.18 14.77 8.79
N VAL A 122 9.74 15.90 9.20
CA VAL A 122 9.01 16.98 9.85
C VAL A 122 8.73 18.09 8.83
N ALA A 123 7.47 18.23 8.45
CA ALA A 123 6.97 19.28 7.58
C ALA A 123 6.32 20.40 8.39
N THR A 124 6.34 21.63 7.86
CA THR A 124 5.65 22.76 8.49
C THR A 124 5.06 23.74 7.49
N VAL A 125 4.02 24.47 7.89
CA VAL A 125 3.41 25.50 7.06
C VAL A 125 4.13 26.84 7.20
N ALA A 126 4.35 27.56 6.11
CA ALA A 126 5.04 28.85 6.11
C ALA A 126 4.49 29.76 4.99
N GLY A 127 5.17 30.89 4.76
CA GLY A 127 4.82 31.79 3.67
C GLY A 127 3.54 32.58 3.93
N GLY A 128 3.24 32.88 5.19
CA GLY A 128 2.03 33.61 5.58
C GLY A 128 0.78 32.73 5.62
N PHE A 129 0.92 31.48 6.06
CA PHE A 129 -0.19 30.54 6.16
C PHE A 129 -1.35 31.05 7.07
N PRO A 130 -2.62 30.75 6.76
CA PRO A 130 -3.08 30.08 5.55
C PRO A 130 -3.25 31.04 4.37
N SER A 131 -3.33 32.36 4.57
CA SER A 131 -3.79 33.30 3.53
C SER A 131 -2.80 33.57 2.40
N GLY A 132 -1.49 33.49 2.68
CA GLY A 132 -0.45 33.93 1.76
C GLY A 132 -0.42 35.45 1.56
N GLN A 133 -1.03 36.25 2.43
CA GLN A 133 -1.16 37.71 2.28
C GLN A 133 -0.18 38.54 3.12
N TYR A 134 0.81 37.90 3.73
CA TYR A 134 1.82 38.58 4.54
C TYR A 134 2.89 39.23 3.66
N PHE A 135 3.68 40.15 4.25
CA PHE A 135 4.80 40.76 3.54
C PHE A 135 5.84 39.72 3.13
N LEU A 136 6.43 39.86 1.94
CA LEU A 136 7.44 38.93 1.43
C LEU A 136 8.62 38.76 2.39
N GLN A 137 8.99 39.83 3.10
CA GLN A 137 10.04 39.79 4.13
C GLN A 137 9.68 38.84 5.27
N THR A 138 8.44 38.85 5.76
CA THR A 138 8.04 37.96 6.86
C THR A 138 7.83 36.54 6.34
N LYS A 139 7.26 36.36 5.14
CA LYS A 139 7.14 35.04 4.50
C LYS A 139 8.49 34.32 4.35
N THR A 140 9.51 35.03 3.86
CA THR A 140 10.86 34.46 3.70
C THR A 140 11.56 34.24 5.03
N LEU A 141 11.31 35.08 6.04
CA LEU A 141 11.80 34.86 7.39
C LEU A 141 11.16 33.65 8.05
N GLU A 142 9.84 33.43 7.91
CA GLU A 142 9.16 32.23 8.40
C GLU A 142 9.79 30.93 7.86
N VAL A 143 10.08 30.88 6.56
CA VAL A 143 10.77 29.73 5.94
C VAL A 143 12.16 29.55 6.52
N GLN A 144 12.91 30.64 6.68
CA GLN A 144 14.26 30.58 7.25
C GLN A 144 14.24 30.06 8.69
N LEU A 145 13.33 30.56 9.54
CA LEU A 145 13.19 30.12 10.93
C LEU A 145 12.78 28.64 11.02
N ALA A 146 11.83 28.20 10.19
CA ALA A 146 11.44 26.79 10.12
C ALA A 146 12.61 25.86 9.75
N VAL A 147 13.45 26.27 8.81
CA VAL A 147 14.67 25.56 8.43
C VAL A 147 15.68 25.53 9.58
N GLU A 148 15.86 26.66 10.27
CA GLU A 148 16.75 26.77 11.43
C GLU A 148 16.29 25.89 12.61
N ASP A 149 14.99 25.71 12.79
CA ASP A 149 14.38 24.79 13.77
C ASP A 149 14.44 23.31 13.35
N GLY A 150 14.95 23.01 12.15
CA GLY A 150 15.20 21.65 11.68
C GLY A 150 14.09 21.01 10.85
N ALA A 151 13.16 21.78 10.28
CA ALA A 151 12.16 21.25 9.35
C ALA A 151 12.82 20.60 8.13
N ASP A 152 12.41 19.38 7.78
CA ASP A 152 12.85 18.69 6.56
C ASP A 152 12.08 19.19 5.33
N GLU A 153 10.86 19.70 5.54
CA GLU A 153 9.98 20.15 4.47
C GLU A 153 9.17 21.40 4.89
N VAL A 154 8.92 22.30 3.94
CA VAL A 154 8.14 23.52 4.18
C VAL A 154 7.02 23.67 3.16
N ASP A 155 5.79 23.91 3.61
CA ASP A 155 4.59 24.09 2.80
C ASP A 155 4.24 25.60 2.75
N VAL A 156 4.62 26.29 1.67
CA VAL A 156 4.39 27.73 1.50
C VAL A 156 3.12 28.02 0.71
N VAL A 157 2.39 29.08 1.05
CA VAL A 157 1.15 29.46 0.35
C VAL A 157 1.38 30.59 -0.66
N ILE A 158 0.85 30.44 -1.88
CA ILE A 158 0.85 31.54 -2.85
C ILE A 158 -0.08 32.69 -2.42
N ASN A 159 0.19 33.90 -2.89
CA ASN A 159 -0.74 35.00 -2.70
C ASN A 159 -1.94 34.86 -3.66
N ARG A 160 -3.08 34.42 -3.12
CA ARG A 160 -4.31 34.16 -3.89
C ARG A 160 -4.86 35.40 -4.60
N ALA A 161 -4.70 36.59 -4.01
CA ALA A 161 -5.13 37.84 -4.63
C ALA A 161 -4.28 38.22 -5.85
N LEU A 162 -3.00 37.82 -5.89
CA LEU A 162 -2.17 37.95 -7.08
C LEU A 162 -2.58 36.94 -8.16
N ALA A 163 -2.90 35.70 -7.75
CA ALA A 163 -3.34 34.65 -8.68
C ALA A 163 -4.65 35.01 -9.36
N ALA A 164 -5.64 35.50 -8.60
CA ALA A 164 -6.92 35.99 -9.12
C ALA A 164 -6.76 37.15 -10.12
N LYS A 165 -5.65 37.92 -10.04
CA LYS A 165 -5.30 39.00 -10.97
C LYS A 165 -4.34 38.58 -12.08
N GLY A 166 -4.00 37.29 -12.18
CA GLY A 166 -3.05 36.76 -13.15
C GLY A 166 -1.62 37.29 -13.01
N LYS A 167 -1.21 37.73 -11.81
CA LYS A 167 0.14 38.26 -11.52
C LYS A 167 1.14 37.13 -11.25
N TRP A 168 1.29 36.26 -12.24
CA TRP A 168 2.08 35.03 -12.17
C TRP A 168 3.58 35.26 -12.04
N ASP A 169 4.09 36.31 -12.67
CA ASP A 169 5.48 36.77 -12.57
C ASP A 169 5.85 37.18 -11.14
N VAL A 170 4.93 37.89 -10.46
CA VAL A 170 5.13 38.29 -9.06
C VAL A 170 5.09 37.08 -8.13
N ILE A 171 4.17 36.13 -8.36
CA ILE A 171 4.11 34.87 -7.60
C ILE A 171 5.40 34.06 -7.79
N HIS A 172 5.94 34.00 -9.02
CA HIS A 172 7.23 33.35 -9.30
C HIS A 172 8.38 33.96 -8.48
N ASP A 173 8.48 35.31 -8.42
CA ASP A 173 9.49 35.99 -7.60
C ASP A 173 9.31 35.68 -6.11
N GLU A 174 8.07 35.76 -5.58
CA GLU A 174 7.81 35.44 -4.16
C GLU A 174 8.24 34.01 -3.80
N LEU A 175 7.86 33.04 -4.62
CA LEU A 175 8.21 31.63 -4.42
C LEU A 175 9.71 31.37 -4.57
N THR A 176 10.36 32.01 -5.56
CA THR A 176 11.81 31.88 -5.76
C THR A 176 12.57 32.39 -4.54
N ARG A 177 12.17 33.53 -3.97
CA ARG A 177 12.81 34.07 -2.76
C ARG A 177 12.60 33.21 -1.53
N MET A 178 11.45 32.54 -1.41
CA MET A 178 11.22 31.56 -0.35
C MET A 178 12.06 30.29 -0.58
N LYS A 179 12.11 29.74 -1.80
CA LYS A 179 12.92 28.55 -2.11
C LYS A 179 14.41 28.77 -1.87
N LEU A 180 14.91 29.99 -2.11
CA LEU A 180 16.31 30.36 -1.83
C LEU A 180 16.67 30.30 -0.32
N LYS A 181 15.68 30.27 0.57
CA LYS A 181 15.88 30.04 2.02
C LYS A 181 15.98 28.56 2.38
N CYS A 182 15.53 27.66 1.51
CA CYS A 182 15.63 26.22 1.71
C CYS A 182 17.01 25.72 1.24
N PRO A 183 17.82 25.08 2.11
CA PRO A 183 19.01 24.36 1.67
C PRO A 183 18.62 23.14 0.80
N PRO A 184 19.55 22.53 0.05
CA PRO A 184 19.23 21.46 -0.91
C PRO A 184 18.51 20.24 -0.34
N HIS A 185 18.68 19.94 0.96
CA HIS A 185 18.03 18.81 1.63
C HIS A 185 16.63 19.15 2.17
N VAL A 186 16.24 20.43 2.22
CA VAL A 186 14.90 20.85 2.64
C VAL A 186 14.00 21.02 1.43
N ARG A 187 12.91 20.24 1.38
CA ARG A 187 11.95 20.29 0.28
C ARG A 187 10.91 21.38 0.51
N MET A 188 10.63 22.18 -0.51
CA MET A 188 9.56 23.16 -0.50
C MET A 188 8.36 22.62 -1.27
N LYS A 189 7.19 22.63 -0.65
CA LYS A 189 5.90 22.38 -1.28
C LYS A 189 5.16 23.69 -1.42
N THR A 190 4.54 23.94 -2.56
CA THR A 190 3.76 25.17 -2.79
C THR A 190 2.27 24.85 -2.76
N ILE A 191 1.55 25.42 -1.80
CA ILE A 191 0.10 25.39 -1.70
C ILE A 191 -0.50 26.40 -2.68
N LEU A 192 -1.23 25.90 -3.66
CA LEU A 192 -1.87 26.71 -4.70
C LEU A 192 -3.19 27.34 -4.24
N SER A 193 -3.85 26.73 -3.23
CA SER A 193 -5.20 27.10 -2.80
C SER A 193 -6.20 26.99 -3.97
N VAL A 194 -6.24 25.82 -4.61
CA VAL A 194 -6.94 25.59 -5.89
C VAL A 194 -8.41 25.98 -5.89
N GLY A 195 -9.10 25.87 -4.74
CA GLY A 195 -10.51 26.25 -4.60
C GLY A 195 -10.78 27.75 -4.74
N ASP A 196 -9.76 28.59 -4.63
CA ASP A 196 -9.86 30.05 -4.81
C ASP A 196 -9.37 30.52 -6.19
N LEU A 197 -8.98 29.59 -7.07
CA LEU A 197 -8.57 29.90 -8.45
C LEU A 197 -9.79 29.90 -9.39
N ASN A 198 -9.76 30.74 -10.42
CA ASN A 198 -10.96 30.99 -11.23
C ASN A 198 -11.30 29.86 -12.22
N SER A 199 -10.32 28.99 -12.56
CA SER A 199 -10.47 27.99 -13.61
C SER A 199 -9.39 26.90 -13.52
N SER A 200 -9.63 25.76 -14.18
CA SER A 200 -8.61 24.70 -14.38
C SER A 200 -7.36 25.22 -15.09
N ALA A 201 -7.50 26.20 -15.98
CA ALA A 201 -6.39 26.89 -16.63
C ALA A 201 -5.52 27.67 -15.62
N ASP A 202 -6.13 28.33 -14.63
CA ASP A 202 -5.39 29.02 -13.57
C ASP A 202 -4.74 28.03 -12.59
N VAL A 203 -5.37 26.88 -12.32
CA VAL A 203 -4.73 25.78 -11.55
C VAL A 203 -3.48 25.28 -12.27
N TYR A 204 -3.54 25.08 -13.59
CA TYR A 204 -2.40 24.71 -14.41
C TYR A 204 -1.29 25.79 -14.37
N ARG A 205 -1.65 27.06 -14.58
CA ARG A 205 -0.69 28.19 -14.52
C ARG A 205 0.00 28.28 -13.17
N ALA A 206 -0.76 28.21 -12.07
CA ALA A 206 -0.23 28.26 -10.72
C ALA A 206 0.75 27.09 -10.45
N SER A 207 0.41 25.89 -10.94
CA SER A 207 1.28 24.71 -10.88
C SER A 207 2.59 24.93 -11.61
N MET A 208 2.55 25.38 -12.87
CA MET A 208 3.73 25.67 -13.68
C MET A 208 4.62 26.75 -13.05
N VAL A 209 4.02 27.83 -12.57
CA VAL A 209 4.72 28.92 -11.87
C VAL A 209 5.47 28.41 -10.65
N ALA A 210 4.82 27.60 -9.81
CA ALA A 210 5.45 27.03 -8.63
C ALA A 210 6.62 26.11 -8.96
N MET A 211 6.50 25.28 -10.00
CA MET A 211 7.57 24.40 -10.44
C MET A 211 8.76 25.16 -11.03
N LEU A 212 8.50 26.18 -11.85
CA LEU A 212 9.52 27.09 -12.39
C LEU A 212 10.29 27.82 -11.27
N ALA A 213 9.57 28.26 -10.23
CA ALA A 213 10.15 28.93 -9.06
C ALA A 213 10.95 27.99 -8.13
N GLY A 214 10.85 26.67 -8.32
CA GLY A 214 11.68 25.70 -7.61
C GLY A 214 10.99 24.79 -6.61
N SER A 215 9.66 24.77 -6.60
CA SER A 215 8.93 23.87 -5.72
C SER A 215 9.26 22.40 -6.02
N ASP A 216 9.51 21.62 -4.98
CA ASP A 216 9.74 20.17 -5.06
C ASP A 216 8.40 19.42 -5.12
N PHE A 217 7.35 20.00 -4.54
CA PHE A 217 5.96 19.53 -4.69
C PHE A 217 5.02 20.69 -5.00
N ILE A 218 3.92 20.40 -5.70
CA ILE A 218 2.74 21.29 -5.76
C ILE A 218 1.60 20.69 -4.94
N LYS A 219 0.94 21.53 -4.14
CA LYS A 219 -0.09 21.14 -3.17
C LYS A 219 -1.42 21.83 -3.47
N THR A 220 -2.52 21.08 -3.41
CA THR A 220 -3.87 21.59 -3.77
C THR A 220 -4.30 22.76 -2.88
N SER A 221 -4.47 22.54 -1.58
CA SER A 221 -5.12 23.49 -0.66
C SER A 221 -4.47 23.52 0.71
N THR A 222 -4.77 24.55 1.52
CA THR A 222 -4.31 24.63 2.91
C THR A 222 -5.11 23.71 3.84
N GLY A 223 -6.32 23.30 3.43
CA GLY A 223 -7.26 22.60 4.30
C GLY A 223 -8.05 23.55 5.21
N LYS A 224 -7.94 24.86 4.97
CA LYS A 224 -8.64 25.93 5.73
C LYS A 224 -9.66 26.67 4.85
N GLU A 225 -9.67 26.43 3.55
CA GLU A 225 -10.63 26.95 2.59
C GLU A 225 -11.94 26.14 2.61
N GLU A 226 -13.02 26.72 2.06
CA GLU A 226 -14.29 26.00 1.84
C GLU A 226 -14.14 24.94 0.74
N ALA A 227 -13.57 25.33 -0.40
CA ALA A 227 -13.28 24.44 -1.52
C ALA A 227 -11.85 23.87 -1.43
N ASN A 228 -11.74 22.54 -1.37
CA ASN A 228 -10.48 21.82 -1.16
C ASN A 228 -10.12 20.90 -2.34
N ALA A 229 -9.18 19.97 -2.14
CA ALA A 229 -8.80 18.98 -3.15
C ALA A 229 -10.01 18.25 -3.72
N THR A 230 -10.09 18.18 -5.05
CA THR A 230 -11.02 17.33 -5.79
C THR A 230 -10.27 16.73 -6.97
N PHE A 231 -10.82 15.67 -7.58
CA PHE A 231 -10.29 15.12 -8.84
C PHE A 231 -10.10 16.21 -9.91
N TYR A 232 -11.07 17.11 -10.05
CA TYR A 232 -11.08 18.18 -11.04
C TYR A 232 -9.96 19.22 -10.83
N HIS A 233 -9.42 19.32 -9.61
CA HIS A 233 -8.21 20.10 -9.34
C HIS A 233 -6.92 19.28 -9.51
N SER A 234 -6.95 17.99 -9.16
CA SER A 234 -5.80 17.10 -9.34
C SER A 234 -5.40 16.92 -10.80
N TYR A 235 -6.37 16.78 -11.69
CA TYR A 235 -6.12 16.56 -13.12
C TYR A 235 -5.26 17.68 -13.77
N PRO A 236 -5.64 18.99 -13.69
CA PRO A 236 -4.79 20.08 -14.20
C PRO A 236 -3.39 20.14 -13.56
N MET A 237 -3.28 19.79 -12.27
CA MET A 237 -1.99 19.76 -11.59
C MET A 237 -1.10 18.63 -12.11
N CYS A 238 -1.65 17.42 -12.28
CA CYS A 238 -0.94 16.30 -12.88
C CYS A 238 -0.55 16.58 -14.34
N LEU A 239 -1.45 17.18 -15.13
CA LEU A 239 -1.13 17.62 -16.50
C LEU A 239 0.04 18.60 -16.51
N ALA A 240 0.07 19.57 -15.58
CA ALA A 240 1.19 20.50 -15.44
C ALA A 240 2.50 19.77 -15.09
N ILE A 241 2.47 18.84 -14.13
CA ILE A 241 3.66 18.05 -13.75
C ILE A 241 4.21 17.27 -14.94
N ARG A 242 3.33 16.59 -15.70
CA ARG A 242 3.72 15.84 -16.91
C ARG A 242 4.40 16.75 -17.92
N ASN A 243 3.75 17.85 -18.30
CA ASN A 243 4.27 18.80 -19.28
C ASN A 243 5.58 19.46 -18.80
N PHE A 244 5.72 19.71 -17.50
CA PHE A 244 6.93 20.24 -16.90
C PHE A 244 8.08 19.23 -16.97
N PHE A 245 7.82 17.96 -16.65
CA PHE A 245 8.80 16.88 -16.75
C PHE A 245 9.25 16.68 -18.20
N ASP A 246 8.32 16.59 -19.15
CA ASP A 246 8.63 16.45 -20.58
C ASP A 246 9.57 17.55 -21.06
N ARG A 247 9.35 18.79 -20.59
CA ARG A 247 10.09 19.97 -21.03
C ARG A 247 11.43 20.18 -20.33
N PHE A 248 11.49 19.91 -19.03
CA PHE A 248 12.64 20.28 -18.18
C PHE A 248 13.35 19.10 -17.54
N GLN A 249 12.83 17.88 -17.70
CA GLN A 249 13.39 16.64 -17.15
C GLN A 249 13.63 16.71 -15.63
N ARG A 250 12.82 17.51 -14.94
CA ARG A 250 12.85 17.67 -13.48
C ARG A 250 11.55 17.15 -12.90
N ARG A 251 11.67 16.17 -12.01
CA ARG A 251 10.54 15.60 -11.28
C ARG A 251 10.08 16.58 -10.20
N VAL A 252 8.77 16.74 -10.10
CA VAL A 252 8.09 17.49 -9.05
C VAL A 252 6.97 16.60 -8.54
N GLY A 253 6.85 16.51 -7.23
CA GLY A 253 5.80 15.72 -6.60
C GLY A 253 4.45 16.42 -6.56
N PHE A 254 3.41 15.63 -6.38
CA PHE A 254 2.03 16.06 -6.18
C PHE A 254 1.63 15.83 -4.73
N LYS A 255 0.97 16.82 -4.10
CA LYS A 255 0.38 16.69 -2.76
C LYS A 255 -1.10 17.06 -2.76
N ALA A 256 -1.98 16.09 -2.54
CA ALA A 256 -3.40 16.36 -2.29
C ALA A 256 -3.60 16.77 -0.83
N ALA A 257 -4.43 17.78 -0.57
CA ALA A 257 -4.75 18.21 0.79
C ALA A 257 -6.11 18.93 0.87
N GLY A 258 -6.75 18.76 2.03
CA GLY A 258 -8.03 19.38 2.38
C GLY A 258 -9.22 18.49 2.03
N GLY A 259 -10.09 18.23 3.01
CA GLY A 259 -11.33 17.47 2.83
C GLY A 259 -11.19 15.95 2.67
N ILE A 260 -9.99 15.40 2.52
CA ILE A 260 -9.71 13.97 2.36
C ILE A 260 -9.87 13.27 3.72
N ARG A 261 -10.98 12.54 3.89
CA ARG A 261 -11.36 11.95 5.19
C ARG A 261 -11.38 10.44 5.17
N CYS A 262 -11.60 9.81 4.02
CA CYS A 262 -11.62 8.35 3.90
C CYS A 262 -10.68 7.82 2.81
N LEU A 263 -10.45 6.50 2.81
CA LEU A 263 -9.60 5.84 1.82
C LEU A 263 -10.02 6.16 0.38
N ASP A 264 -11.31 6.14 0.05
CA ASP A 264 -11.78 6.42 -1.31
C ASP A 264 -11.45 7.85 -1.76
N ASP A 265 -11.55 8.85 -0.87
CA ASP A 265 -11.11 10.23 -1.17
C ASP A 265 -9.62 10.25 -1.57
N ALA A 266 -8.79 9.49 -0.84
CA ALA A 266 -7.36 9.39 -1.09
C ALA A 266 -7.04 8.64 -2.40
N LEU A 267 -7.75 7.54 -2.67
CA LEU A 267 -7.53 6.70 -3.84
C LEU A 267 -7.87 7.44 -5.14
N ILE A 268 -8.87 8.31 -5.16
CA ILE A 268 -9.16 9.14 -6.34
C ILE A 268 -7.93 9.98 -6.75
N HIS A 269 -7.20 10.53 -5.77
CA HIS A 269 -5.98 11.30 -6.01
C HIS A 269 -4.78 10.41 -6.38
N TYR A 270 -4.67 9.24 -5.77
CA TYR A 270 -3.63 8.26 -6.11
C TYR A 270 -3.76 7.77 -7.55
N LEU A 271 -4.98 7.36 -7.95
CA LEU A 271 -5.22 6.75 -9.26
C LEU A 271 -5.04 7.75 -10.40
N VAL A 272 -5.39 9.02 -10.22
CA VAL A 272 -5.13 10.05 -11.25
C VAL A 272 -3.63 10.34 -11.39
N VAL A 273 -2.87 10.31 -10.29
CA VAL A 273 -1.41 10.44 -10.32
C VAL A 273 -0.79 9.24 -11.06
N GLU A 274 -1.17 8.03 -10.68
CA GLU A 274 -0.71 6.80 -11.34
C GLU A 274 -1.02 6.81 -12.84
N HIS A 275 -2.26 7.14 -13.22
CA HIS A 275 -2.71 7.14 -14.60
C HIS A 275 -1.98 8.18 -15.46
N MET A 276 -1.75 9.39 -14.94
CA MET A 276 -1.18 10.49 -15.72
C MET A 276 0.34 10.56 -15.67
N LEU A 277 0.96 10.10 -14.58
CA LEU A 277 2.39 10.28 -14.28
C LEU A 277 3.16 8.95 -14.12
N GLY A 278 2.45 7.82 -13.97
CA GLY A 278 3.03 6.49 -13.81
C GLY A 278 3.35 6.10 -12.36
N ASP A 279 3.73 4.84 -12.16
CA ASP A 279 3.98 4.24 -10.84
C ASP A 279 5.11 4.92 -10.06
N GLU A 280 6.12 5.47 -10.73
CA GLU A 280 7.20 6.20 -10.03
C GLU A 280 6.63 7.38 -9.21
N TRP A 281 5.61 8.07 -9.74
CA TRP A 281 4.99 9.19 -9.05
C TRP A 281 4.09 8.78 -7.91
N THR A 282 3.66 7.52 -7.80
CA THR A 282 2.82 7.04 -6.69
C THR A 282 3.60 6.80 -5.40
N LYS A 283 4.94 6.89 -5.46
CA LYS A 283 5.83 6.66 -4.33
C LYS A 283 5.93 7.89 -3.44
N PRO A 284 6.27 7.71 -2.14
CA PRO A 284 6.37 8.80 -1.18
C PRO A 284 7.11 10.04 -1.70
N ASP A 285 8.27 9.89 -2.33
CA ASP A 285 9.08 11.03 -2.77
C ASP A 285 8.43 11.92 -3.84
N LEU A 286 7.34 11.48 -4.47
CA LEU A 286 6.62 12.21 -5.52
C LEU A 286 5.10 12.27 -5.31
N PHE A 287 4.53 11.51 -4.37
CA PHE A 287 3.12 11.59 -3.99
C PHE A 287 2.94 11.67 -2.49
N ARG A 288 2.16 12.68 -2.08
CA ARG A 288 1.86 12.99 -0.69
C ARG A 288 0.37 13.25 -0.50
N ILE A 289 -0.18 12.91 0.66
CA ILE A 289 -1.52 13.33 1.08
C ILE A 289 -1.42 14.06 2.41
N GLY A 290 -1.85 15.32 2.47
CA GLY A 290 -2.00 16.05 3.73
C GLY A 290 -3.39 15.85 4.30
N ALA A 291 -3.50 15.11 5.41
CA ALA A 291 -4.77 14.87 6.09
C ALA A 291 -4.58 14.70 7.61
N SER A 292 -5.63 15.02 8.37
CA SER A 292 -5.65 14.88 9.83
C SER A 292 -6.49 13.69 10.32
N SER A 293 -7.54 13.29 9.58
CA SER A 293 -8.46 12.22 9.98
C SER A 293 -8.35 10.94 9.15
N LEU A 294 -7.74 11.01 7.96
CA LEU A 294 -7.65 9.88 7.02
C LEU A 294 -6.99 8.64 7.63
N LEU A 295 -5.93 8.83 8.43
CA LEU A 295 -5.22 7.71 9.04
C LEU A 295 -6.16 6.86 9.92
N LYS A 296 -7.03 7.51 10.69
CA LYS A 296 -7.99 6.81 11.54
C LYS A 296 -8.94 5.95 10.71
N ASP A 297 -9.48 6.50 9.62
CA ASP A 297 -10.36 5.76 8.72
C ASP A 297 -9.66 4.53 8.12
N ILE A 298 -8.43 4.71 7.64
CA ILE A 298 -7.61 3.62 7.12
C ILE A 298 -7.38 2.57 8.20
N VAL A 299 -6.88 2.96 9.38
CA VAL A 299 -6.60 2.02 10.48
C VAL A 299 -7.87 1.25 10.85
N ASP A 300 -9.00 1.92 11.04
CA ASP A 300 -10.28 1.28 11.36
C ASP A 300 -10.72 0.25 10.29
N SER A 301 -10.37 0.46 9.02
CA SER A 301 -10.66 -0.51 7.94
C SER A 301 -9.88 -1.84 8.06
N PHE A 302 -8.84 -1.88 8.90
CA PHE A 302 -8.09 -3.11 9.24
C PHE A 302 -8.53 -3.75 10.55
N ALA A 303 -9.53 -3.21 11.27
CA ALA A 303 -9.95 -3.74 12.57
C ALA A 303 -10.48 -5.19 12.50
N ASP A 304 -10.82 -5.64 11.30
CA ASP A 304 -11.40 -6.94 10.99
C ASP A 304 -10.33 -8.01 10.64
N VAL A 305 -9.07 -7.56 10.45
CA VAL A 305 -7.87 -8.37 10.28
C VAL A 305 -7.48 -8.99 11.63
N PRO A 306 -7.12 -10.29 11.69
CA PRO A 306 -6.86 -10.96 12.96
C PRO A 306 -5.55 -10.44 13.59
N ARG A 307 -5.50 -10.30 14.93
CA ARG A 307 -4.38 -9.66 15.68
C ARG A 307 -3.00 -10.32 15.54
N GLY A 308 -2.92 -11.50 14.91
CA GLY A 308 -1.65 -12.19 14.61
C GLY A 308 -1.19 -12.08 13.15
N PHE A 309 -2.00 -11.43 12.29
CA PHE A 309 -1.64 -11.20 10.89
C PHE A 309 -0.54 -10.15 10.81
N ASN A 310 0.52 -10.43 10.05
CA ASN A 310 1.55 -9.46 9.81
C ASN A 310 1.08 -8.53 8.68
N ILE A 311 1.08 -7.21 8.93
CA ILE A 311 0.76 -6.22 7.90
C ILE A 311 1.68 -6.35 6.67
N GLY A 312 2.90 -6.86 6.88
CA GLY A 312 3.85 -7.23 5.83
C GLY A 312 3.30 -8.22 4.82
N GLU A 313 2.35 -9.10 5.18
CA GLU A 313 1.74 -10.04 4.23
C GLU A 313 0.87 -9.34 3.17
N PHE A 314 0.39 -8.11 3.43
CA PHE A 314 -0.21 -7.28 2.39
C PHE A 314 0.84 -6.61 1.50
N LEU A 315 2.04 -6.39 2.03
CA LEU A 315 3.16 -5.72 1.34
C LEU A 315 4.05 -6.70 0.57
N ASP A 316 4.01 -7.98 0.94
CA ASP A 316 4.78 -9.07 0.35
C ASP A 316 4.25 -9.37 -1.05
N ASP A 317 4.58 -8.47 -1.98
CA ASP A 317 4.70 -8.76 -3.41
C ASP A 317 5.95 -9.63 -3.68
N HIS A 318 6.52 -10.31 -2.67
CA HIS A 318 7.69 -11.16 -2.80
C HIS A 318 7.31 -12.49 -3.45
N TRP A 319 6.95 -12.42 -4.73
CA TRP A 319 7.04 -13.54 -5.64
C TRP A 319 8.51 -13.91 -5.79
N GLU A 320 8.90 -15.06 -5.24
CA GLU A 320 10.13 -15.71 -5.66
C GLU A 320 9.86 -16.38 -7.01
N VAL A 321 10.46 -15.84 -8.07
CA VAL A 321 10.31 -16.32 -9.45
C VAL A 321 11.64 -16.86 -9.94
N ASP A 322 11.60 -18.09 -10.46
CA ASP A 322 12.73 -18.72 -11.14
C ASP A 322 12.23 -19.49 -12.36
N SER A 323 13.14 -19.90 -13.23
CA SER A 323 12.84 -20.67 -14.45
C SER A 323 13.78 -21.88 -14.55
N ALA A 324 13.25 -23.00 -15.03
CA ALA A 324 14.01 -24.24 -15.18
C ALA A 324 13.58 -24.99 -16.43
N ALA A 325 14.55 -25.62 -17.11
CA ALA A 325 14.29 -26.46 -18.27
C ALA A 325 13.89 -27.88 -17.86
N THR A 326 13.02 -28.49 -18.67
CA THR A 326 12.64 -29.92 -18.59
C THR A 326 13.62 -30.83 -19.35
N CYS A 327 14.60 -30.27 -20.06
CA CYS A 327 15.66 -30.98 -20.78
C CYS A 327 17.00 -30.20 -20.73
N ASP A 328 18.11 -30.90 -20.94
CA ASP A 328 19.45 -30.42 -20.60
C ASP A 328 20.20 -29.72 -21.75
N TYR A 329 19.60 -29.59 -22.94
CA TYR A 329 20.27 -29.11 -24.16
C TYR A 329 21.00 -27.77 -24.04
N HIS A 330 20.53 -26.87 -23.17
CA HIS A 330 21.03 -25.51 -23.07
C HIS A 330 21.50 -25.12 -21.67
N VAL A 331 21.69 -26.07 -20.75
CA VAL A 331 22.10 -25.79 -19.36
C VAL A 331 23.39 -24.96 -19.32
N GLY A 332 23.39 -23.90 -18.51
CA GLY A 332 24.46 -22.91 -18.41
C GLY A 332 24.46 -21.86 -19.54
N GLY A 333 23.62 -22.03 -20.56
CA GLY A 333 23.44 -21.06 -21.65
C GLY A 333 22.67 -19.82 -21.22
N SER A 334 22.95 -18.70 -21.89
CA SER A 334 22.15 -17.48 -21.79
C SER A 334 20.87 -17.58 -22.64
N PRO A 335 19.84 -16.76 -22.38
CA PRO A 335 18.68 -16.67 -23.24
C PRO A 335 19.03 -16.36 -24.70
N ASP A 336 18.16 -16.77 -25.63
CA ASP A 336 18.30 -16.44 -27.05
C ASP A 336 18.39 -14.91 -27.24
N HIS A 337 19.31 -14.47 -28.09
CA HIS A 337 19.50 -13.05 -28.38
C HIS A 337 18.22 -12.36 -28.91
N ARG A 338 17.30 -13.09 -29.55
CA ARG A 338 16.00 -12.59 -30.00
C ARG A 338 15.09 -12.28 -28.82
N THR A 339 15.04 -13.15 -27.81
CA THR A 339 14.36 -12.89 -26.54
C THR A 339 14.93 -11.64 -25.88
N MET A 340 16.25 -11.53 -25.78
CA MET A 340 16.89 -10.36 -25.16
C MET A 340 16.56 -9.05 -25.88
N LYS A 341 16.40 -9.06 -27.22
CA LYS A 341 15.97 -7.88 -27.99
C LYS A 341 14.53 -7.48 -27.69
N VAL A 342 13.61 -8.44 -27.55
CA VAL A 342 12.21 -8.17 -27.18
C VAL A 342 12.14 -7.64 -25.76
N LEU A 343 12.84 -8.26 -24.80
CA LEU A 343 12.92 -7.77 -23.42
C LEU A 343 13.46 -6.34 -23.36
N GLN A 344 14.56 -6.05 -24.07
CA GLN A 344 15.13 -4.70 -24.16
C GLN A 344 14.15 -3.69 -24.74
N LYS A 345 13.39 -4.07 -25.78
CA LYS A 345 12.34 -3.22 -26.39
C LYS A 345 11.25 -2.85 -25.37
N HIS A 346 10.93 -3.76 -24.45
CA HIS A 346 9.96 -3.56 -23.37
C HIS A 346 10.58 -3.02 -22.07
N GLY A 347 11.84 -2.55 -22.10
CA GLY A 347 12.50 -1.91 -20.96
C GLY A 347 13.15 -2.86 -19.94
N ILE A 348 13.09 -4.17 -20.17
CA ILE A 348 13.71 -5.19 -19.30
C ILE A 348 15.18 -5.36 -19.75
N THR A 349 16.11 -4.76 -19.01
CA THR A 349 17.53 -4.65 -19.41
C THR A 349 18.52 -5.31 -18.45
N ASP A 350 18.07 -5.66 -17.25
CA ASP A 350 18.85 -6.22 -16.15
C ASP A 350 18.64 -7.72 -15.94
N TYR A 351 18.04 -8.40 -16.93
CA TYR A 351 17.79 -9.84 -16.90
C TYR A 351 19.10 -10.65 -16.76
N LYS A 352 19.24 -11.36 -15.64
CA LYS A 352 20.38 -12.22 -15.32
C LYS A 352 19.91 -13.61 -14.92
N HIS A 353 19.86 -14.50 -15.87
CA HIS A 353 19.53 -15.91 -15.64
C HIS A 353 20.27 -16.78 -16.65
N VAL A 354 20.65 -17.98 -16.23
CA VAL A 354 21.22 -19.02 -17.10
C VAL A 354 20.36 -20.26 -16.96
N VAL A 355 20.21 -21.01 -18.06
CA VAL A 355 19.37 -22.20 -18.07
C VAL A 355 19.88 -23.19 -17.02
N ARG A 356 18.99 -23.65 -16.15
CA ARG A 356 19.22 -24.78 -15.22
C ARG A 356 18.17 -25.85 -15.44
N MET A 357 18.45 -27.07 -15.00
CA MET A 357 17.44 -28.13 -14.96
C MET A 357 16.48 -27.94 -13.79
N ILE A 358 15.25 -28.40 -13.95
CA ILE A 358 14.33 -28.59 -12.83
C ILE A 358 14.82 -29.72 -11.92
N VAL A 359 14.75 -29.51 -10.62
CA VAL A 359 15.23 -30.43 -9.58
C VAL A 359 14.13 -30.74 -8.58
N GLU A 360 14.30 -31.80 -7.79
CA GLU A 360 13.35 -32.20 -6.76
C GLU A 360 13.02 -31.06 -5.77
N ASP A 361 14.01 -30.24 -5.41
CA ASP A 361 13.82 -29.14 -4.47
C ASP A 361 12.90 -28.04 -5.03
N ASP A 362 12.75 -27.91 -6.36
CA ASP A 362 11.80 -26.97 -6.94
C ASP A 362 10.36 -27.33 -6.55
N PHE A 363 10.01 -28.61 -6.56
CA PHE A 363 8.68 -29.12 -6.18
C PHE A 363 8.39 -28.94 -4.68
N LYS A 364 9.42 -28.78 -3.86
CA LYS A 364 9.30 -28.51 -2.42
C LYS A 364 9.20 -27.02 -2.12
N ASN A 365 10.00 -26.21 -2.82
CA ASN A 365 10.18 -24.80 -2.52
C ASN A 365 9.11 -23.94 -3.19
N PHE A 366 8.75 -24.24 -4.45
CA PHE A 366 7.78 -23.45 -5.19
C PHE A 366 6.34 -23.88 -4.95
N ASN A 367 5.45 -22.89 -4.90
CA ASN A 367 4.01 -23.09 -4.81
C ASN A 367 3.37 -23.46 -6.15
N TYR A 368 3.91 -22.91 -7.22
CA TYR A 368 3.45 -23.14 -8.59
C TYR A 368 4.66 -23.56 -9.43
N ILE A 369 4.50 -24.58 -10.25
CA ILE A 369 5.43 -24.89 -11.33
C ILE A 369 4.62 -24.88 -12.62
N LEU A 370 4.88 -23.88 -13.45
CA LEU A 370 4.05 -23.57 -14.61
C LEU A 370 4.76 -24.02 -15.90
N GLY A 371 4.14 -24.95 -16.63
CA GLY A 371 4.61 -25.39 -17.94
C GLY A 371 4.12 -24.46 -19.05
N MET A 372 4.90 -24.36 -20.14
CA MET A 372 4.53 -23.55 -21.31
C MET A 372 3.58 -24.31 -22.27
N ASP A 373 3.70 -25.63 -22.31
CA ASP A 373 2.92 -26.52 -23.16
C ASP A 373 2.55 -27.84 -22.47
N ASP A 374 1.73 -28.66 -23.13
CA ASP A 374 1.27 -29.95 -22.61
C ASP A 374 2.43 -30.94 -22.36
N SER A 375 3.50 -30.88 -23.17
CA SER A 375 4.67 -31.73 -23.02
C SER A 375 5.41 -31.42 -21.71
N ASN A 376 5.59 -30.13 -21.41
CA ASN A 376 6.17 -29.65 -20.17
C ASN A 376 5.33 -30.10 -18.98
N VAL A 377 4.02 -29.84 -19.00
CA VAL A 377 3.12 -30.21 -17.89
C VAL A 377 3.08 -31.73 -17.68
N SER A 378 3.07 -32.52 -18.74
CA SER A 378 3.12 -33.99 -18.65
C SER A 378 4.40 -34.45 -17.96
N TYR A 379 5.56 -33.95 -18.40
CA TYR A 379 6.86 -34.25 -17.78
C TYR A 379 6.91 -33.87 -16.30
N LEU A 380 6.47 -32.65 -15.96
CA LEU A 380 6.46 -32.15 -14.59
C LEU A 380 5.55 -32.98 -13.69
N THR A 381 4.38 -33.37 -14.21
CA THR A 381 3.42 -34.20 -13.49
C THR A 381 3.99 -35.60 -13.22
N GLU A 382 4.61 -36.22 -14.23
CA GLU A 382 5.29 -37.51 -14.08
C GLU A 382 6.46 -37.44 -13.09
N PHE A 383 7.23 -36.36 -13.10
CA PHE A 383 8.33 -36.15 -12.14
C PHE A 383 7.78 -35.98 -10.72
N ALA A 384 6.76 -35.15 -10.52
CA ALA A 384 6.16 -34.93 -9.21
C ALA A 384 5.53 -36.20 -8.60
N GLN A 385 4.96 -37.08 -9.43
CA GLN A 385 4.41 -38.37 -8.99
C GLN A 385 5.47 -39.32 -8.41
N GLN A 386 6.74 -39.12 -8.76
CA GLN A 386 7.87 -39.91 -8.25
C GLN A 386 8.44 -39.36 -6.94
N LEU A 387 8.02 -38.15 -6.53
CA LEU A 387 8.54 -37.50 -5.34
C LEU A 387 7.73 -37.88 -4.09
N PRO A 388 8.38 -37.99 -2.91
CA PRO A 388 7.69 -38.33 -1.66
C PRO A 388 6.71 -37.25 -1.19
N LYS A 389 6.95 -35.99 -1.56
CA LYS A 389 6.08 -34.84 -1.28
C LYS A 389 6.37 -33.73 -2.28
N SER A 390 5.33 -33.19 -2.89
CA SER A 390 5.37 -31.96 -3.69
C SER A 390 4.38 -30.96 -3.11
N LYS A 391 4.84 -29.71 -2.93
CA LYS A 391 3.99 -28.56 -2.58
C LYS A 391 3.42 -27.91 -3.85
N ALA A 392 4.13 -28.05 -4.97
CA ALA A 392 3.84 -27.33 -6.20
C ALA A 392 2.55 -27.79 -6.87
N VAL A 393 1.71 -26.80 -7.22
CA VAL A 393 0.61 -26.97 -8.18
C VAL A 393 1.18 -26.86 -9.59
N ILE A 394 0.98 -27.91 -10.40
CA ILE A 394 1.52 -28.01 -11.77
C ILE A 394 0.41 -27.70 -12.77
N GLN A 395 0.59 -26.64 -13.57
CA GLN A 395 -0.41 -26.13 -14.51
C GLN A 395 0.25 -25.50 -15.74
N LEU A 396 -0.55 -25.20 -16.77
CA LEU A 396 -0.12 -24.38 -17.90
C LEU A 396 -0.09 -22.90 -17.49
N LEU A 397 0.99 -22.17 -17.77
CA LEU A 397 1.04 -20.72 -17.55
C LEU A 397 -0.07 -20.02 -18.36
N GLY A 398 -0.24 -20.40 -19.63
CA GLY A 398 -1.28 -19.81 -20.48
C GLY A 398 -2.72 -20.09 -20.04
N SER A 399 -2.94 -20.93 -19.02
CA SER A 399 -4.28 -21.12 -18.44
C SER A 399 -4.80 -19.90 -17.66
N TYR A 400 -3.91 -18.97 -17.31
CA TYR A 400 -4.22 -17.72 -16.62
C TYR A 400 -4.55 -16.56 -17.56
N ASP A 401 -4.37 -16.72 -18.88
CA ASP A 401 -4.85 -15.75 -19.88
C ASP A 401 -6.20 -16.24 -20.45
N GLU A 402 -7.30 -15.64 -20.00
CA GLU A 402 -8.65 -15.98 -20.48
C GLU A 402 -8.83 -15.77 -21.99
N SER A 403 -8.03 -14.90 -22.60
CA SER A 403 -8.06 -14.67 -24.04
C SER A 403 -7.33 -15.77 -24.82
N ASN A 404 -6.41 -16.49 -24.18
CA ASN A 404 -5.69 -17.63 -24.76
C ASN A 404 -6.48 -18.94 -24.58
N LYS A 405 -7.34 -19.24 -25.55
CA LYS A 405 -8.16 -20.46 -25.54
C LYS A 405 -7.36 -21.76 -25.60
N GLU A 406 -6.21 -21.75 -26.26
CA GLU A 406 -5.33 -22.93 -26.37
C GLU A 406 -4.56 -23.16 -25.07
N LYS A 407 -4.36 -22.12 -24.25
CA LYS A 407 -3.57 -22.13 -23.00
C LYS A 407 -2.09 -22.47 -23.18
N ILE A 408 -1.67 -22.74 -24.41
CA ILE A 408 -0.28 -23.01 -24.79
C ILE A 408 0.44 -21.70 -25.06
N ILE A 409 1.69 -21.62 -24.61
CA ILE A 409 2.64 -20.59 -24.99
C ILE A 409 3.67 -21.27 -25.90
N PRO A 410 3.67 -20.98 -27.21
CA PRO A 410 4.46 -21.74 -28.18
C PRO A 410 5.95 -21.41 -28.09
N ASP A 411 6.82 -22.40 -28.28
CA ASP A 411 8.26 -22.18 -28.40
C ASP A 411 8.60 -21.44 -29.72
N PRO A 412 9.16 -20.21 -29.67
CA PRO A 412 9.46 -19.43 -30.85
C PRO A 412 10.80 -19.82 -31.51
N TYR A 413 11.58 -20.76 -30.96
CA TYR A 413 12.98 -21.00 -31.33
C TYR A 413 13.21 -21.23 -32.84
N TYR A 414 12.37 -22.05 -33.48
CA TYR A 414 12.47 -22.40 -34.90
C TYR A 414 11.89 -21.35 -35.85
N THR A 415 11.35 -20.25 -35.34
CA THR A 415 10.77 -19.18 -36.16
C THR A 415 11.83 -18.18 -36.63
N ARG A 416 11.57 -17.51 -37.76
CA ARG A 416 12.43 -16.45 -38.28
C ARG A 416 11.90 -15.09 -37.84
N GLY A 417 12.81 -14.17 -37.49
CA GLY A 417 12.45 -12.81 -37.08
C GLY A 417 12.17 -12.67 -35.59
N LEU A 418 11.56 -11.54 -35.21
CA LEU A 418 11.24 -11.19 -33.82
C LEU A 418 9.73 -11.31 -33.51
N ASP A 419 8.86 -11.34 -34.52
CA ASP A 419 7.40 -11.28 -34.33
C ASP A 419 6.87 -12.41 -33.44
N SER A 420 7.37 -13.63 -33.61
CA SER A 420 6.98 -14.77 -32.76
C SER A 420 7.46 -14.61 -31.32
N PHE A 421 8.65 -14.03 -31.10
CA PHE A 421 9.17 -13.76 -29.76
C PHE A 421 8.37 -12.64 -29.07
N GLU A 422 7.95 -11.62 -29.83
CA GLU A 422 7.04 -10.58 -29.35
C GLU A 422 5.69 -11.17 -28.94
N ASN A 423 5.12 -12.04 -29.77
CA ASN A 423 3.84 -12.69 -29.46
C ASN A 423 3.94 -13.56 -28.20
N VAL A 424 5.03 -14.29 -28.02
CA VAL A 424 5.29 -15.07 -26.81
C VAL A 424 5.43 -14.17 -25.59
N TYR A 425 6.12 -13.04 -25.71
CA TYR A 425 6.22 -12.04 -24.63
C TYR A 425 4.83 -11.55 -24.20
N GLU A 426 3.97 -11.18 -25.15
CA GLU A 426 2.62 -10.70 -24.88
C GLU A 426 1.74 -11.77 -24.21
N LEU A 427 1.85 -13.03 -24.65
CA LEU A 427 1.13 -14.16 -24.02
C LEU A 427 1.61 -14.40 -22.58
N CYS A 428 2.93 -14.40 -22.35
CA CYS A 428 3.49 -14.51 -21.01
C CYS A 428 3.04 -13.37 -20.11
N LEU A 429 3.05 -12.13 -20.61
CA LEU A 429 2.67 -10.94 -19.83
C LEU A 429 1.21 -11.03 -19.39
N LYS A 430 0.28 -11.34 -20.31
CA LYS A 430 -1.15 -11.51 -19.99
C LYS A 430 -1.39 -12.66 -19.02
N ALA A 431 -0.70 -13.78 -19.21
CA ALA A 431 -0.81 -14.94 -18.32
C ALA A 431 -0.30 -14.63 -16.91
N CYS A 432 0.85 -13.96 -16.78
CA CYS A 432 1.39 -13.52 -15.48
C CYS A 432 0.44 -12.54 -14.79
N ASP A 433 -0.11 -11.57 -15.52
CA ASP A 433 -1.12 -10.63 -15.00
C ASP A 433 -2.38 -11.35 -14.52
N GLY A 434 -2.87 -12.35 -15.26
CA GLY A 434 -3.98 -13.21 -14.82
C GLY A 434 -3.65 -14.11 -13.63
N LEU A 435 -2.42 -14.62 -13.53
CA LEU A 435 -1.93 -15.40 -12.39
C LEU A 435 -1.92 -14.56 -11.13
N LEU A 436 -1.39 -13.33 -11.20
CA LEU A 436 -1.36 -12.40 -10.07
C LEU A 436 -2.77 -12.08 -9.54
N ARG A 437 -3.78 -12.04 -10.41
CA ARG A 437 -5.19 -11.89 -9.99
C ARG A 437 -5.78 -13.16 -9.36
N HIS A 438 -5.37 -14.34 -9.81
CA HIS A 438 -5.87 -15.63 -9.32
C HIS A 438 -5.18 -16.11 -8.05
N ALA A 439 -3.93 -15.71 -7.84
CA ALA A 439 -3.15 -16.09 -6.69
C ALA A 439 -3.69 -15.37 -5.45
N GLU A 440 -4.60 -16.02 -4.73
CA GLU A 440 -4.97 -15.58 -3.39
C GLU A 440 -3.72 -15.62 -2.48
N PRO A 441 -3.51 -14.62 -1.60
CA PRO A 441 -2.48 -14.71 -0.59
C PRO A 441 -2.69 -16.02 0.17
N MET A 442 -1.62 -16.83 0.30
CA MET A 442 -1.71 -18.10 1.02
C MET A 442 -2.12 -17.84 2.47
N GLU A 443 -3.40 -17.96 2.74
CA GLU A 443 -3.90 -17.91 4.11
C GLU A 443 -3.27 -19.08 4.86
N LYS A 444 -2.54 -18.79 5.94
CA LYS A 444 -2.02 -19.86 6.79
C LYS A 444 -3.18 -20.59 7.45
N PRO A 445 -3.14 -21.92 7.57
CA PRO A 445 -4.15 -22.63 8.35
C PRO A 445 -4.08 -22.17 9.80
N LEU A 446 -5.24 -21.98 10.43
CA LEU A 446 -5.39 -21.52 11.80
C LEU A 446 -6.33 -22.46 12.55
N MET A 447 -6.06 -22.66 13.83
CA MET A 447 -6.97 -23.38 14.72
C MET A 447 -7.66 -22.39 15.65
N TYR A 448 -8.98 -22.39 15.62
CA TYR A 448 -9.79 -21.67 16.59
C TYR A 448 -10.11 -22.60 17.76
N VAL A 449 -9.76 -22.16 18.96
CA VAL A 449 -10.16 -22.80 20.20
C VAL A 449 -11.09 -21.85 20.93
N ILE A 450 -12.26 -22.33 21.31
CA ILE A 450 -13.34 -21.54 21.90
C ILE A 450 -13.57 -22.07 23.30
N VAL A 451 -13.42 -21.20 24.30
CA VAL A 451 -13.72 -21.53 25.70
C VAL A 451 -14.93 -20.77 26.22
N ARG A 452 -15.65 -21.37 27.15
CA ARG A 452 -16.70 -20.70 27.91
C ARG A 452 -16.13 -19.77 28.97
N SER A 453 -16.59 -18.53 28.99
CA SER A 453 -16.16 -17.54 29.97
C SER A 453 -16.98 -17.54 31.26
N ASP A 454 -18.22 -18.03 31.23
CA ASP A 454 -19.04 -18.27 32.43
C ASP A 454 -18.43 -19.29 33.38
N LEU A 455 -17.61 -20.23 32.90
CA LEU A 455 -16.85 -21.13 33.77
C LEU A 455 -16.04 -20.34 34.80
N ILE A 456 -15.43 -19.22 34.38
CA ILE A 456 -14.69 -18.32 35.27
C ILE A 456 -15.65 -17.41 36.05
N SER A 457 -16.52 -16.68 35.34
CA SER A 457 -17.29 -15.59 35.95
C SER A 457 -18.48 -16.04 36.80
N LYS A 458 -19.09 -17.18 36.46
CA LYS A 458 -20.29 -17.72 37.13
C LYS A 458 -19.99 -18.97 37.95
N PHE A 459 -19.18 -19.89 37.41
CA PHE A 459 -18.84 -21.15 38.09
C PHE A 459 -17.54 -21.10 38.89
N SER A 460 -16.84 -19.95 38.90
CA SER A 460 -15.62 -19.71 39.69
C SER A 460 -14.48 -20.69 39.40
N TRP A 461 -14.39 -21.23 38.17
CA TRP A 461 -13.26 -22.04 37.74
C TRP A 461 -12.00 -21.17 37.70
N PRO A 462 -10.85 -21.66 38.21
CA PRO A 462 -9.59 -20.97 38.02
C PRO A 462 -9.24 -20.95 36.53
N MET A 463 -8.63 -19.86 36.07
CA MET A 463 -8.24 -19.68 34.67
C MET A 463 -7.39 -20.86 34.14
N GLY A 464 -6.49 -21.40 34.96
CA GLY A 464 -5.68 -22.57 34.61
C GLY A 464 -6.51 -23.82 34.29
N ALA A 465 -7.65 -24.04 34.97
CA ALA A 465 -8.53 -25.17 34.66
C ALA A 465 -9.25 -24.98 33.31
N VAL A 466 -9.71 -23.77 33.02
CA VAL A 466 -10.34 -23.46 31.72
C VAL A 466 -9.34 -23.63 30.57
N ILE A 467 -8.10 -23.19 30.75
CA ILE A 467 -7.03 -23.38 29.76
C ILE A 467 -6.66 -24.86 29.61
N ALA A 468 -6.64 -25.64 30.68
CA ALA A 468 -6.42 -27.09 30.58
C ALA A 468 -7.47 -27.76 29.68
N GLN A 469 -8.74 -27.34 29.74
CA GLN A 469 -9.79 -27.84 28.86
C GLN A 469 -9.58 -27.43 27.39
N ALA A 470 -9.11 -26.21 27.14
CA ALA A 470 -8.71 -25.78 25.79
C ALA A 470 -7.57 -26.65 25.24
N CYS A 471 -6.59 -27.00 26.07
CA CYS A 471 -5.51 -27.91 25.71
C CYS A 471 -6.04 -29.31 25.37
N HIS A 472 -6.94 -29.88 26.19
CA HIS A 472 -7.54 -31.18 25.90
C HIS A 472 -8.33 -31.19 24.59
N ALA A 473 -9.16 -30.17 24.34
CA ALA A 473 -9.91 -30.03 23.10
C ALA A 473 -8.97 -29.96 21.88
N THR A 474 -7.88 -29.19 22.01
CA THR A 474 -6.84 -29.03 21.00
C THR A 474 -6.12 -30.35 20.70
N SER A 475 -5.68 -31.06 21.73
CA SER A 475 -5.04 -32.37 21.56
C SER A 475 -5.98 -33.38 20.90
N ALA A 476 -7.26 -33.37 21.28
CA ALA A 476 -8.26 -34.25 20.70
C ALA A 476 -8.52 -33.96 19.21
N VAL A 477 -8.65 -32.69 18.82
CA VAL A 477 -8.91 -32.33 17.41
C VAL A 477 -7.70 -32.65 16.53
N LEU A 478 -6.49 -32.33 16.98
CA LEU A 478 -5.27 -32.63 16.23
C LEU A 478 -5.06 -34.15 16.09
N TRP A 479 -5.31 -34.93 17.15
CA TRP A 479 -5.22 -36.39 17.07
C TRP A 479 -6.26 -36.99 16.11
N LYS A 480 -7.50 -36.48 16.16
CA LYS A 480 -8.61 -36.96 15.35
C LYS A 480 -8.40 -36.72 13.86
N PHE A 481 -7.81 -35.58 13.50
CA PHE A 481 -7.61 -35.15 12.10
C PHE A 481 -6.13 -35.15 11.69
N ARG A 482 -5.26 -35.91 12.37
CA ARG A 482 -3.80 -35.93 12.13
C ARG A 482 -3.38 -36.30 10.70
N ASP A 483 -4.22 -37.04 9.99
CA ASP A 483 -3.96 -37.50 8.62
C ASP A 483 -4.43 -36.47 7.56
N ASP A 484 -5.10 -35.39 7.97
CA ASP A 484 -5.52 -34.29 7.10
C ASP A 484 -4.34 -33.37 6.74
N GLN A 485 -4.22 -33.00 5.48
CA GLN A 485 -3.10 -32.21 4.96
C GLN A 485 -3.03 -30.79 5.55
N ILE A 486 -4.18 -30.16 5.84
CA ILE A 486 -4.23 -28.83 6.46
C ILE A 486 -3.72 -28.93 7.90
N VAL A 487 -4.06 -30.01 8.59
CA VAL A 487 -3.57 -30.27 9.96
C VAL A 487 -2.06 -30.50 9.98
N GLN A 488 -1.53 -31.26 9.02
CA GLN A 488 -0.09 -31.45 8.89
C GLN A 488 0.65 -30.13 8.64
N LYS A 489 0.12 -29.28 7.75
CA LYS A 489 0.66 -27.93 7.48
C LYS A 489 0.55 -27.00 8.69
N TYR A 490 -0.55 -27.09 9.45
CA TYR A 490 -0.76 -26.29 10.66
C TYR A 490 0.24 -26.58 11.79
N MET A 491 0.72 -27.82 11.89
CA MET A 491 1.64 -28.23 12.97
C MET A 491 3.03 -27.59 12.87
N GLU A 492 3.31 -26.79 11.84
CA GLU A 492 4.59 -26.11 11.62
C GLU A 492 4.68 -24.72 12.31
N ASP A 493 3.58 -24.15 12.84
CA ASP A 493 3.48 -22.73 13.27
C ASP A 493 2.83 -22.47 14.68
N GLU A 494 2.85 -21.21 15.14
CA GLU A 494 2.27 -20.70 16.43
C GLU A 494 0.76 -20.38 16.41
N LYS A 495 0.11 -20.22 17.59
CA LYS A 495 -1.32 -20.51 17.83
C LYS A 495 -2.11 -19.43 18.61
N SER A 496 -3.45 -19.41 18.47
CA SER A 496 -4.36 -18.41 19.08
C SER A 496 -5.69 -18.98 19.64
N LEU A 497 -6.31 -18.31 20.63
CA LEU A 497 -7.47 -18.76 21.45
C LEU A 497 -8.60 -17.68 21.55
N ALA A 498 -9.88 -18.09 21.57
CA ALA A 498 -11.08 -17.25 21.61
C ALA A 498 -12.13 -17.73 22.66
N LYS A 499 -13.19 -16.93 22.94
CA LYS A 499 -14.20 -17.26 23.95
C LYS A 499 -15.67 -16.96 23.60
N VAL A 500 -16.57 -17.70 24.26
CA VAL A 500 -18.04 -17.50 24.28
C VAL A 500 -18.54 -17.27 25.71
N ASP A 501 -19.76 -16.76 25.84
CA ASP A 501 -20.32 -16.36 27.13
C ASP A 501 -20.72 -17.55 27.98
N ASP A 502 -21.47 -18.51 27.42
CA ASP A 502 -22.08 -19.60 28.17
C ASP A 502 -22.22 -20.92 27.37
N GLU A 503 -22.76 -21.94 28.04
CA GLU A 503 -23.01 -23.27 27.47
C GLU A 503 -23.94 -23.26 26.26
N ALA A 504 -25.04 -22.50 26.34
CA ALA A 504 -26.03 -22.44 25.27
C ALA A 504 -25.41 -21.84 24.00
N SER A 505 -24.56 -20.82 24.16
CA SER A 505 -23.79 -20.22 23.09
C SER A 505 -22.78 -21.20 22.50
N LEU A 506 -22.09 -21.98 23.35
CA LEU A 506 -21.14 -23.00 22.92
C LEU A 506 -21.81 -24.11 22.11
N LEU A 507 -22.94 -24.64 22.59
CA LEU A 507 -23.72 -25.69 21.90
C LEU A 507 -24.30 -25.18 20.58
N THR A 508 -24.85 -23.96 20.56
CA THR A 508 -25.37 -23.31 19.35
C THR A 508 -24.27 -23.15 18.30
N LEU A 509 -23.06 -22.79 18.71
CA LEU A 509 -21.91 -22.72 17.81
C LEU A 509 -21.56 -24.09 17.23
N SER A 510 -21.44 -25.12 18.08
CA SER A 510 -21.14 -26.49 17.64
C SER A 510 -22.15 -26.96 16.58
N GLN A 511 -23.44 -26.73 16.81
CA GLN A 511 -24.48 -27.07 15.86
C GLN A 511 -24.30 -26.34 14.51
N ARG A 512 -24.10 -25.02 14.53
CA ARG A 512 -23.88 -24.22 13.31
C ARG A 512 -22.66 -24.68 12.52
N LEU A 513 -21.59 -25.08 13.21
CA LEU A 513 -20.39 -25.61 12.59
C LEU A 513 -20.68 -26.97 11.93
N SER A 514 -21.40 -27.87 12.60
CA SER A 514 -21.82 -29.15 12.03
C SER A 514 -22.72 -28.98 10.80
N GLU A 515 -23.70 -28.07 10.86
CA GLU A 515 -24.58 -27.74 9.73
C GLU A 515 -23.82 -27.19 8.52
N ALA A 516 -22.71 -26.48 8.77
CA ALA A 516 -21.83 -25.97 7.74
C ALA A 516 -20.70 -26.94 7.32
N ASN A 517 -20.73 -28.19 7.79
CA ASN A 517 -19.67 -29.19 7.57
C ASN A 517 -18.28 -28.74 8.02
N VAL A 518 -18.20 -27.88 9.03
CA VAL A 518 -16.92 -27.47 9.64
C VAL A 518 -16.53 -28.48 10.71
N GLU A 519 -15.45 -29.21 10.45
CA GLU A 519 -14.93 -30.25 11.34
C GLU A 519 -14.36 -29.65 12.64
N HIS A 520 -14.83 -30.17 13.78
CA HIS A 520 -14.46 -29.69 15.11
C HIS A 520 -14.63 -30.78 16.17
N VAL A 521 -14.15 -30.51 17.39
CA VAL A 521 -14.38 -31.30 18.59
C VAL A 521 -15.02 -30.40 19.65
N LEU A 522 -16.24 -30.74 20.07
CA LEU A 522 -16.83 -30.24 21.32
C LEU A 522 -16.27 -31.07 22.47
N TRP A 523 -15.52 -30.42 23.37
CA TRP A 523 -14.97 -31.04 24.55
C TRP A 523 -15.94 -30.95 25.72
N VAL A 524 -16.24 -32.11 26.29
CA VAL A 524 -17.14 -32.28 27.43
C VAL A 524 -16.32 -32.82 28.58
N GLU A 525 -16.24 -32.06 29.67
CA GLU A 525 -15.52 -32.47 30.87
C GLU A 525 -16.27 -33.60 31.58
N MET A 526 -15.52 -34.61 31.99
CA MET A 526 -16.00 -35.75 32.74
C MET A 526 -15.43 -35.72 34.17
N PRO A 527 -16.18 -36.20 35.19
CA PRO A 527 -17.45 -36.93 35.10
C PRO A 527 -18.71 -36.06 35.04
N GLU A 528 -18.59 -34.74 35.17
CA GLU A 528 -19.72 -33.81 35.28
C GLU A 528 -20.55 -33.68 33.99
N ASN A 529 -20.03 -34.19 32.87
CA ASN A 529 -20.64 -34.16 31.54
C ASN A 529 -20.98 -32.72 31.09
N LEU A 530 -20.05 -31.79 31.34
CA LEU A 530 -20.20 -30.36 31.04
C LEU A 530 -19.44 -29.98 29.76
N PRO A 531 -20.10 -29.44 28.72
CA PRO A 531 -19.40 -28.86 27.57
C PRO A 531 -18.56 -27.65 27.98
N THR A 532 -17.24 -27.68 27.79
CA THR A 532 -16.33 -26.61 28.26
C THR A 532 -15.65 -25.85 27.14
N ALA A 533 -15.31 -26.52 26.03
CA ALA A 533 -14.58 -25.91 24.92
C ALA A 533 -14.93 -26.53 23.57
N ILE A 534 -14.69 -25.78 22.49
CA ILE A 534 -14.69 -26.30 21.12
C ILE A 534 -13.31 -26.05 20.52
N ALA A 535 -12.69 -27.06 19.91
CA ALA A 535 -11.52 -26.87 19.06
C ALA A 535 -11.88 -27.24 17.62
N LEU A 536 -11.68 -26.31 16.69
CA LEU A 536 -11.86 -26.58 15.26
C LEU A 536 -10.68 -27.37 14.71
N LYS A 537 -10.91 -28.18 13.67
CA LYS A 537 -9.81 -28.63 12.82
C LYS A 537 -9.14 -27.37 12.24
N PRO A 538 -7.79 -27.30 12.23
CA PRO A 538 -7.08 -26.27 11.48
C PRO A 538 -7.70 -26.03 10.11
N ASN A 539 -7.99 -24.75 9.82
CA ASN A 539 -8.66 -24.35 8.60
C ASN A 539 -8.23 -22.93 8.18
N TYR A 540 -8.44 -22.59 6.91
CA TYR A 540 -8.24 -21.25 6.38
C TYR A 540 -9.28 -20.30 6.99
N LYS A 541 -8.85 -19.14 7.48
CA LYS A 541 -9.73 -18.21 8.19
C LYS A 541 -10.88 -17.73 7.28
N SER A 542 -10.68 -17.53 5.99
CA SER A 542 -11.72 -17.24 4.98
C SER A 542 -12.90 -18.20 5.05
N GLN A 543 -12.66 -19.49 5.29
CA GLN A 543 -13.69 -20.52 5.31
C GLN A 543 -14.53 -20.51 6.60
N VAL A 544 -13.96 -20.07 7.73
CA VAL A 544 -14.57 -20.22 9.06
C VAL A 544 -14.86 -18.91 9.78
N ARG A 545 -14.33 -17.77 9.30
CA ARG A 545 -14.43 -16.46 9.96
C ARG A 545 -15.86 -16.06 10.31
N ASN A 546 -16.82 -16.40 9.46
CA ASN A 546 -18.23 -16.03 9.66
C ASN A 546 -18.86 -16.64 10.92
N PHE A 547 -18.30 -17.74 11.46
CA PHE A 547 -18.79 -18.34 12.71
C PHE A 547 -18.36 -17.57 13.95
N PHE A 548 -17.35 -16.71 13.86
CA PHE A 548 -16.68 -16.08 15.02
C PHE A 548 -16.86 -14.57 15.12
N LYS A 549 -17.58 -13.93 14.19
CA LYS A 549 -17.76 -12.46 14.15
C LYS A 549 -18.31 -11.87 15.45
N SER A 550 -19.10 -12.63 16.22
CA SER A 550 -19.69 -12.20 17.49
C SER A 550 -18.85 -12.55 18.72
N MET A 551 -17.72 -13.24 18.55
CA MET A 551 -16.93 -13.75 19.67
C MET A 551 -15.81 -12.80 20.05
N ILE A 552 -15.45 -12.82 21.32
CA ILE A 552 -14.41 -11.95 21.88
C ILE A 552 -13.13 -12.79 22.01
N LEU A 553 -11.97 -12.17 21.75
CA LEU A 553 -10.68 -12.81 22.02
C LEU A 553 -10.58 -13.14 23.52
N PHE A 554 -10.14 -14.35 23.87
CA PHE A 554 -9.86 -14.68 25.27
C PHE A 554 -8.58 -13.93 25.66
N LYS A 555 -8.70 -12.98 26.60
CA LYS A 555 -7.60 -12.16 27.11
C LYS A 555 -7.16 -12.65 28.46
#